data_AF-A0A956W809-F1
#
_entry.id   AF-A0A956W809-F1
#
_cell.length_a   1.000
_cell.length_b   1.000
_cell.length_c   1.000
_cell.angle_alpha   90.00
_cell.angle_beta   90.00
_cell.angle_gamma   90.00
#
_symmetry.space_group_name_H-M   'P 1'
#
loop_
_entity.id
_entity.type
_entity.pdbx_description
1 polymer ?
#
loop_
_entity_poly.entity_id
_entity_poly.type
_entity_poly.pdbx_seq_one_letter_code
_entity_poly.pdbx_strand_id
1 'polypeptide(L)'
;MDVTVLPNQRRPGVGRFPAAENRRAALPQQARFCPVVEDASKSGFLVYPPLLPEEALQIRYLEAGKMRVSLHRTLSGASTPQPVWVMDITTSAGTGGLDAYDVKYVDESVGLDAMEVQRFSDALIANVNAPQGGVGLRGAYDFVTPEGWDTVYTGILNRTERPSLPVLTARVETDWYSQPTEFRYVLAPGEVLSANGQSPIGQVLFVPREPVRLREGTEDERQGFLERQQAYWAERSTKERATNFGTLYSYHYRDEQKARRAPEASPSGDEPGAEAPGREAVRD
;
A
#
# COMPACT_ATOMS: atom_id res chain seq x y z
N MET A 1 -21.22 2.73 5.71
CA MET A 1 -20.07 3.30 6.41
C MET A 1 -19.37 4.32 5.53
N ASP A 2 -18.93 5.43 6.09
CA ASP A 2 -18.14 6.42 5.34
C ASP A 2 -16.65 6.17 5.58
N VAL A 3 -15.88 6.10 4.50
CA VAL A 3 -14.41 6.05 4.52
C VAL A 3 -13.90 7.36 3.95
N THR A 4 -13.06 8.06 4.72
CA THR A 4 -12.45 9.30 4.28
C THR A 4 -11.32 8.99 3.29
N VAL A 5 -11.25 9.77 2.22
CA VAL A 5 -10.25 9.65 1.15
C VAL A 5 -9.46 10.93 1.08
N LEU A 6 -8.15 10.84 1.30
CA LEU A 6 -7.21 11.97 1.34
C LEU A 6 -6.34 11.94 0.09
N PRO A 7 -6.04 13.08 -0.54
CA PRO A 7 -5.12 13.11 -1.68
C PRO A 7 -3.71 12.67 -1.25
N ASN A 8 -2.97 12.05 -2.17
CA ASN A 8 -1.59 11.66 -1.96
C ASN A 8 -0.76 12.86 -1.47
N GLN A 9 -0.11 12.70 -0.33
CA GLN A 9 0.60 13.80 0.35
C GLN A 9 1.81 14.33 -0.42
N ARG A 10 2.42 13.49 -1.27
CA ARG A 10 3.62 13.80 -2.05
C ARG A 10 3.28 14.36 -3.43
N ARG A 11 2.05 14.13 -3.92
CA ARG A 11 1.56 14.63 -5.20
C ARG A 11 0.04 14.88 -5.17
N PRO A 12 -0.43 15.86 -4.39
CA PRO A 12 -1.85 16.11 -4.18
C PRO A 12 -2.52 16.60 -5.46
N GLY A 13 -3.80 16.21 -5.65
CA GLY A 13 -4.60 16.63 -6.80
C GLY A 13 -4.26 15.94 -8.13
N VAL A 14 -3.34 14.97 -8.13
CA VAL A 14 -2.96 14.21 -9.32
C VAL A 14 -3.38 12.75 -9.19
N GLY A 15 -3.89 12.20 -10.29
CA GLY A 15 -4.44 10.84 -10.34
C GLY A 15 -5.96 10.85 -10.26
N ARG A 16 -6.57 9.67 -10.46
CA ARG A 16 -8.03 9.52 -10.47
C ARG A 16 -8.55 9.13 -9.09
N PHE A 17 -9.71 9.69 -8.74
CA PHE A 17 -10.44 9.28 -7.53
C PHE A 17 -10.74 7.77 -7.58
N PRO A 18 -10.67 7.06 -6.43
CA PRO A 18 -10.96 5.62 -6.40
C PRO A 18 -12.35 5.32 -6.96
N ALA A 19 -12.45 4.26 -7.76
CA ALA A 19 -13.70 3.93 -8.45
C ALA A 19 -14.21 2.57 -7.97
N ALA A 20 -15.53 2.44 -7.74
CA ALA A 20 -16.11 1.15 -7.43
C ALA A 20 -15.83 0.14 -8.57
N GLU A 21 -15.31 -1.03 -8.22
CA GLU A 21 -15.21 -2.12 -9.19
C GLU A 21 -16.61 -2.74 -9.32
N ASN A 22 -17.21 -2.65 -10.49
CA ASN A 22 -18.55 -3.20 -10.74
C ASN A 22 -18.53 -4.32 -11.80
N ARG A 23 -17.36 -4.64 -12.35
CA ARG A 23 -17.22 -5.73 -13.31
C ARG A 23 -17.45 -7.06 -12.62
N ARG A 24 -18.18 -7.94 -13.29
CA ARG A 24 -18.33 -9.33 -12.86
C ARG A 24 -17.00 -10.06 -13.04
N ALA A 25 -16.70 -10.98 -12.13
CA ALA A 25 -15.57 -11.88 -12.25
C ALA A 25 -15.58 -12.59 -13.63
N ALA A 26 -14.42 -12.62 -14.29
CA ALA A 26 -14.23 -13.33 -15.55
C ALA A 26 -14.14 -14.84 -15.28
N LEU A 27 -15.29 -15.47 -15.01
CA LEU A 27 -15.39 -16.90 -14.72
C LEU A 27 -15.73 -17.70 -15.98
N PRO A 28 -15.16 -18.92 -16.15
CA PRO A 28 -15.60 -19.85 -17.18
C PRO A 28 -17.11 -20.06 -17.13
N GLN A 29 -17.76 -20.28 -18.27
CA GLN A 29 -19.22 -20.41 -18.35
C GLN A 29 -19.78 -21.47 -17.39
N GLN A 30 -19.07 -22.58 -17.19
CA GLN A 30 -19.47 -23.64 -16.25
C GLN A 30 -19.50 -23.20 -14.77
N ALA A 31 -18.69 -22.22 -14.37
CA ALA A 31 -18.64 -21.73 -13.00
C ALA A 31 -19.81 -20.80 -12.66
N ARG A 32 -20.57 -20.35 -13.67
CA ARG A 32 -21.78 -19.52 -13.51
C ARG A 32 -22.98 -20.30 -12.95
N PHE A 33 -22.90 -21.63 -12.93
CA PHE A 33 -23.89 -22.49 -12.29
C PHE A 33 -23.65 -22.68 -10.78
N CYS A 34 -22.51 -22.20 -10.26
CA CYS A 34 -22.24 -22.15 -8.84
C CYS A 34 -22.60 -20.74 -8.31
N PRO A 35 -23.46 -20.62 -7.29
CA PRO A 35 -23.73 -19.32 -6.70
C PRO A 35 -22.46 -18.76 -6.01
N VAL A 36 -22.39 -17.42 -5.89
CA VAL A 36 -21.66 -16.64 -4.86
C VAL A 36 -20.32 -15.95 -5.20
N VAL A 37 -19.53 -16.30 -6.23
CA VAL A 37 -18.20 -15.62 -6.43
C VAL A 37 -18.26 -14.33 -7.28
N GLU A 38 -19.32 -14.11 -8.06
CA GLU A 38 -19.40 -12.96 -8.97
C GLU A 38 -19.48 -11.60 -8.26
N ASP A 39 -20.01 -11.55 -7.04
CA ASP A 39 -20.11 -10.32 -6.25
C ASP A 39 -18.86 -10.07 -5.38
N ALA A 40 -17.93 -11.03 -5.31
CA ALA A 40 -16.64 -10.81 -4.67
C ALA A 40 -15.80 -9.80 -5.46
N SER A 41 -15.88 -9.80 -6.80
CA SER A 41 -15.19 -8.82 -7.64
C SER A 41 -15.71 -7.40 -7.45
N LYS A 42 -17.01 -7.27 -7.09
CA LYS A 42 -17.64 -6.00 -6.75
C LYS A 42 -17.29 -5.48 -5.35
N SER A 43 -16.41 -6.18 -4.64
CA SER A 43 -15.99 -5.75 -3.31
C SER A 43 -14.95 -4.66 -3.47
N GLY A 44 -15.21 -3.49 -2.89
CA GLY A 44 -14.22 -2.42 -2.76
C GLY A 44 -13.99 -1.56 -4.00
N PHE A 45 -12.81 -0.95 -4.07
CA PHE A 45 -12.53 0.16 -4.99
C PHE A 45 -11.20 -0.05 -5.72
N LEU A 46 -11.20 0.27 -7.01
CA LEU A 46 -10.00 0.39 -7.83
C LEU A 46 -9.24 1.66 -7.44
N VAL A 47 -7.93 1.52 -7.25
CA VAL A 47 -7.04 2.62 -6.91
C VAL A 47 -6.10 2.91 -8.08
N TYR A 48 -5.90 4.19 -8.34
CA TYR A 48 -5.11 4.71 -9.46
C TYR A 48 -3.79 5.31 -8.94
N PRO A 49 -2.73 5.34 -9.76
CA PRO A 49 -1.48 5.98 -9.37
C PRO A 49 -1.64 7.50 -9.39
N PRO A 50 -0.80 8.25 -8.66
CA PRO A 50 -0.73 9.71 -8.74
C PRO A 50 -0.03 10.13 -10.03
N LEU A 51 -0.64 9.81 -11.18
CA LEU A 51 -0.17 10.15 -12.52
C LEU A 51 -1.24 10.93 -13.27
N LEU A 52 -0.83 11.89 -14.08
CA LEU A 52 -1.72 12.57 -15.02
C LEU A 52 -2.17 11.61 -16.14
N PRO A 53 -3.30 11.89 -16.82
CA PRO A 53 -3.81 11.04 -17.91
C PRO A 53 -2.78 10.70 -18.99
N GLU A 54 -1.92 11.66 -19.31
CA GLU A 54 -0.87 11.56 -20.32
C GLU A 54 0.45 10.98 -19.81
N GLU A 55 0.56 10.69 -18.51
CA GLU A 55 1.76 10.14 -17.89
C GLU A 55 1.71 8.62 -17.77
N ALA A 56 2.88 8.00 -17.93
CA ALA A 56 3.10 6.59 -17.70
C ALA A 56 4.41 6.35 -16.93
N LEU A 57 4.34 5.52 -15.91
CA LEU A 57 5.49 5.04 -15.15
C LEU A 57 5.87 3.64 -15.66
N GLN A 58 7.15 3.44 -15.95
CA GLN A 58 7.71 2.12 -16.22
C GLN A 58 8.79 1.80 -15.19
N ILE A 59 8.69 0.61 -14.61
CA ILE A 59 9.66 0.06 -13.66
C ILE A 59 10.16 -1.25 -14.23
N ARG A 60 11.46 -1.34 -14.46
CA ARG A 60 12.11 -2.55 -14.96
C ARG A 60 13.07 -3.07 -13.90
N TYR A 61 12.95 -4.35 -13.57
CA TYR A 61 13.95 -4.99 -12.73
C TYR A 61 15.11 -5.45 -13.60
N LEU A 62 16.29 -4.86 -13.37
CA LEU A 62 17.54 -5.21 -14.03
C LEU A 62 18.24 -6.32 -13.22
N GLU A 63 19.45 -6.67 -13.61
CA GLU A 63 20.28 -7.60 -12.86
C GLU A 63 20.82 -6.98 -11.56
N ALA A 64 21.29 -7.84 -10.65
CA ALA A 64 22.01 -7.46 -9.43
C ALA A 64 21.29 -6.48 -8.48
N GLY A 65 19.96 -6.58 -8.35
CA GLY A 65 19.21 -5.75 -7.38
C GLY A 65 18.96 -4.31 -7.85
N LYS A 66 19.21 -4.02 -9.13
CA LYS A 66 19.03 -2.70 -9.71
C LYS A 66 17.65 -2.56 -10.35
N MET A 67 16.93 -1.48 -10.05
CA MET A 67 15.69 -1.13 -10.71
C MET A 67 15.85 0.11 -11.58
N ARG A 68 15.31 0.08 -12.79
CA ARG A 68 15.18 1.28 -13.62
C ARG A 68 13.77 1.78 -13.54
N VAL A 69 13.62 3.03 -13.14
CA VAL A 69 12.35 3.76 -13.06
C VAL A 69 12.38 4.84 -14.12
N SER A 70 11.34 4.93 -14.92
CA SER A 70 11.21 5.97 -15.93
C SER A 70 9.79 6.50 -15.99
N LEU A 71 9.66 7.82 -16.02
CA LEU A 71 8.41 8.49 -16.31
C LEU A 71 8.40 8.87 -17.78
N HIS A 72 7.28 8.61 -18.43
CA HIS A 72 7.00 8.99 -19.81
C HIS A 72 5.78 9.89 -19.83
N ARG A 73 5.72 10.79 -20.81
CA ARG A 73 4.58 11.66 -21.06
C ARG A 73 4.23 11.69 -22.53
N THR A 74 2.94 11.64 -22.83
CA THR A 74 2.43 11.88 -24.18
C THR A 74 2.19 13.38 -24.33
N LEU A 75 3.09 14.07 -25.03
CA LEU A 75 2.97 15.50 -25.30
C LEU A 75 1.90 15.74 -26.39
N SER A 76 1.27 16.92 -26.36
CA SER A 76 0.28 17.31 -27.37
C SER A 76 0.88 17.25 -28.77
N GLY A 77 0.25 16.47 -29.67
CA GLY A 77 0.73 16.26 -31.04
C GLY A 77 1.73 15.12 -31.24
N ALA A 78 2.23 14.49 -30.16
CA ALA A 78 3.06 13.30 -30.26
C ALA A 78 2.20 12.01 -30.35
N SER A 79 2.59 11.09 -31.24
CA SER A 79 1.93 9.78 -31.36
C SER A 79 2.45 8.74 -30.37
N THR A 80 3.62 8.98 -29.76
CA THR A 80 4.26 8.06 -28.81
C THR A 80 4.66 8.77 -27.53
N PRO A 81 4.51 8.11 -26.35
CA PRO A 81 5.05 8.62 -25.10
C PRO A 81 6.55 8.86 -25.19
N GLN A 82 7.02 10.00 -24.69
CA GLN A 82 8.44 10.35 -24.61
C GLN A 82 8.91 10.26 -23.16
N PRO A 83 10.15 9.81 -22.89
CA PRO A 83 10.69 9.82 -21.54
C PRO A 83 10.82 11.26 -21.04
N VAL A 84 10.35 11.51 -19.81
CA VAL A 84 10.56 12.77 -19.09
C VAL A 84 11.79 12.66 -18.21
N TRP A 85 11.95 11.52 -17.51
CA TRP A 85 13.15 11.22 -16.75
C TRP A 85 13.36 9.71 -16.64
N VAL A 86 14.61 9.33 -16.42
CA VAL A 86 15.04 7.94 -16.18
C VAL A 86 16.01 7.93 -15.01
N MET A 87 15.77 7.07 -14.04
CA MET A 87 16.61 6.90 -12.87
C MET A 87 16.84 5.41 -12.61
N ASP A 88 18.06 5.07 -12.24
CA ASP A 88 18.39 3.77 -11.71
C ASP A 88 18.46 3.84 -10.18
N ILE A 89 17.82 2.88 -9.51
CA ILE A 89 17.85 2.68 -8.06
C ILE A 89 18.61 1.39 -7.79
N THR A 90 19.71 1.49 -7.06
CA THR A 90 20.45 0.31 -6.59
C THR A 90 20.32 0.22 -5.10
N THR A 91 19.53 -0.76 -4.64
CA THR A 91 19.37 -1.02 -3.22
C THR A 91 20.53 -1.89 -2.76
N SER A 92 21.14 -1.59 -1.62
CA SER A 92 22.17 -2.46 -1.05
C SER A 92 21.59 -3.85 -0.73
N ALA A 93 22.38 -4.91 -0.90
CA ALA A 93 22.01 -6.22 -0.39
C ALA A 93 22.15 -6.22 1.14
N GLY A 94 21.05 -5.91 1.84
CA GLY A 94 21.03 -5.86 3.30
C GLY A 94 19.95 -4.92 3.83
N THR A 95 19.59 -5.12 5.08
CA THR A 95 18.63 -4.27 5.80
C THR A 95 19.38 -3.12 6.45
N GLY A 96 19.67 -2.08 5.67
CA GLY A 96 20.28 -0.86 6.19
C GLY A 96 21.19 -0.08 5.25
N GLY A 97 21.43 -0.53 4.02
CA GLY A 97 22.28 0.27 3.13
C GLY A 97 21.49 1.37 2.41
N LEU A 98 22.20 2.47 2.23
CA LEU A 98 21.74 3.64 1.51
C LEU A 98 21.40 3.24 0.07
N ASP A 99 20.17 3.51 -0.35
CA ASP A 99 19.80 3.38 -1.76
C ASP A 99 20.62 4.37 -2.58
N ALA A 100 21.28 3.87 -3.63
CA ALA A 100 21.96 4.72 -4.59
C ALA A 100 20.98 5.09 -5.71
N TYR A 101 20.75 6.39 -5.86
CA TYR A 101 19.92 6.97 -6.91
C TYR A 101 20.82 7.58 -7.99
N ASP A 102 20.66 7.12 -9.23
CA ASP A 102 21.50 7.48 -10.36
C ASP A 102 20.61 7.94 -11.52
N VAL A 103 20.42 9.25 -11.62
CA VAL A 103 19.58 9.87 -12.66
C VAL A 103 20.32 9.80 -14.00
N LYS A 104 19.74 9.05 -14.94
CA LYS A 104 20.30 8.77 -16.26
C LYS A 104 19.89 9.76 -17.32
N TYR A 105 18.70 10.32 -17.17
CA TYR A 105 18.11 11.23 -18.14
C TYR A 105 17.07 12.11 -17.47
N VAL A 106 17.04 13.38 -17.88
CA VAL A 106 15.96 14.31 -17.61
C VAL A 106 15.74 15.14 -18.88
N ASP A 107 14.51 15.31 -19.30
CA ASP A 107 14.14 16.22 -20.37
C ASP A 107 14.41 17.67 -19.91
N GLU A 108 15.28 18.38 -20.63
CA GLU A 108 15.66 19.75 -20.28
C GLU A 108 14.45 20.71 -20.23
N SER A 109 13.40 20.43 -21.01
CA SER A 109 12.20 21.27 -21.08
C SER A 109 11.35 21.24 -19.81
N VAL A 110 11.47 20.20 -18.97
CA VAL A 110 10.76 20.14 -17.69
C VAL A 110 11.51 20.81 -16.55
N GLY A 111 12.79 21.13 -16.73
CA GLY A 111 13.59 21.88 -15.77
C GLY A 111 13.77 21.19 -14.42
N LEU A 112 13.70 19.86 -14.36
CA LEU A 112 13.88 19.10 -13.12
C LEU A 112 15.36 18.82 -12.83
N ASP A 113 15.79 19.00 -11.59
CA ASP A 113 17.08 18.51 -11.10
C ASP A 113 17.01 17.06 -10.58
N ALA A 114 18.16 16.49 -10.20
CA ALA A 114 18.23 15.10 -9.72
C ALA A 114 17.46 14.88 -8.39
N MET A 115 17.45 15.88 -7.50
CA MET A 115 16.72 15.81 -6.24
C MET A 115 15.21 15.86 -6.48
N GLU A 116 14.76 16.66 -7.46
CA GLU A 116 13.38 16.72 -7.89
C GLU A 116 12.92 15.42 -8.54
N VAL A 117 13.74 14.79 -9.38
CA VAL A 117 13.48 13.45 -9.91
C VAL A 117 13.33 12.43 -8.79
N GLN A 118 14.21 12.47 -7.79
CA GLN A 118 14.10 11.58 -6.63
C GLN A 118 12.80 11.82 -5.84
N ARG A 119 12.47 13.08 -5.52
CA ARG A 119 11.21 13.43 -4.83
C ARG A 119 9.98 13.00 -5.62
N PHE A 120 10.03 13.12 -6.94
CA PHE A 120 8.96 12.68 -7.82
C PHE A 120 8.84 11.15 -7.80
N SER A 121 9.96 10.43 -7.92
CA SER A 121 9.99 8.97 -7.78
C SER A 121 9.40 8.53 -6.44
N ASP A 122 9.79 9.18 -5.35
CA ASP A 122 9.27 8.95 -3.99
C ASP A 122 7.76 9.17 -3.86
N ALA A 123 7.17 10.01 -4.70
CA ALA A 123 5.73 10.21 -4.75
C ALA A 123 4.98 9.08 -5.47
N LEU A 124 5.68 8.35 -6.36
CA LEU A 124 5.12 7.27 -7.17
C LEU A 124 5.39 5.88 -6.58
N ILE A 125 6.55 5.68 -5.95
CA ILE A 125 7.02 4.37 -5.52
C ILE A 125 7.51 4.34 -4.06
N ALA A 126 7.62 3.13 -3.51
CA ALA A 126 8.11 2.85 -2.16
C ALA A 126 8.71 1.44 -2.07
N ASN A 127 9.42 1.14 -0.97
CA ASN A 127 9.88 -0.21 -0.61
C ASN A 127 10.59 -0.97 -1.75
N VAL A 128 11.46 -0.26 -2.47
CA VAL A 128 12.20 -0.84 -3.60
C VAL A 128 13.08 -1.99 -3.10
N ASN A 129 13.04 -3.09 -3.83
CA ASN A 129 13.75 -4.34 -3.57
C ASN A 129 13.52 -4.95 -2.16
N ALA A 130 12.37 -4.67 -1.53
CA ALA A 130 11.96 -5.27 -0.25
C ALA A 130 10.57 -5.96 -0.37
N PRO A 131 10.49 -7.27 -0.68
CA PRO A 131 11.57 -8.26 -0.86
C PRO A 131 12.32 -8.09 -2.18
N GLN A 132 13.31 -8.93 -2.48
CA GLN A 132 14.05 -8.87 -3.75
C GLN A 132 13.10 -8.82 -4.96
N GLY A 133 13.32 -7.86 -5.87
CA GLY A 133 12.43 -7.59 -7.01
C GLY A 133 11.13 -6.85 -6.66
N GLY A 134 10.88 -6.60 -5.38
CA GLY A 134 9.71 -5.93 -4.84
C GLY A 134 9.71 -4.43 -5.13
N VAL A 135 8.55 -3.87 -5.49
CA VAL A 135 8.34 -2.43 -5.58
C VAL A 135 6.91 -2.09 -5.18
N GLY A 136 6.77 -1.11 -4.29
CA GLY A 136 5.49 -0.52 -3.94
C GLY A 136 5.11 0.57 -4.93
N LEU A 137 3.91 0.49 -5.52
CA LEU A 137 3.28 1.59 -6.25
C LEU A 137 2.36 2.36 -5.29
N ARG A 138 2.51 3.68 -5.23
CA ARG A 138 1.66 4.54 -4.39
C ARG A 138 0.33 4.85 -5.07
N GLY A 139 -0.74 4.92 -4.27
CA GLY A 139 -2.04 5.40 -4.71
C GLY A 139 -2.09 6.93 -4.84
N ALA A 140 -2.99 7.42 -5.69
CA ALA A 140 -3.33 8.84 -5.79
C ALA A 140 -4.06 9.37 -4.54
N TYR A 141 -4.63 8.45 -3.76
CA TYR A 141 -5.35 8.76 -2.55
C TYR A 141 -5.02 7.75 -1.46
N ASP A 142 -5.02 8.24 -0.23
CA ASP A 142 -4.93 7.48 1.01
C ASP A 142 -6.34 7.32 1.60
N PHE A 143 -6.57 6.22 2.32
CA PHE A 143 -7.85 5.97 2.98
C PHE A 143 -7.69 6.30 4.46
N VAL A 144 -8.80 6.63 5.13
CA VAL A 144 -8.86 6.69 6.59
C VAL A 144 -10.16 6.02 6.99
N THR A 145 -10.01 4.89 7.69
CA THR A 145 -11.14 4.08 8.11
C THR A 145 -11.60 4.42 9.52
N PRO A 146 -12.86 4.14 9.85
CA PRO A 146 -13.38 4.25 11.23
C PRO A 146 -12.68 3.29 12.18
N GLU A 147 -12.83 3.53 13.49
CA GLU A 147 -12.32 2.63 14.51
C GLU A 147 -12.81 1.18 14.32
N GLY A 148 -11.89 0.22 14.48
CA GLY A 148 -12.16 -1.22 14.31
C GLY A 148 -12.23 -1.70 12.86
N TRP A 149 -11.99 -0.83 11.88
CA TRP A 149 -11.95 -1.19 10.46
C TRP A 149 -10.53 -1.36 9.94
N ASP A 150 -10.38 -2.34 9.05
CA ASP A 150 -9.14 -2.63 8.35
C ASP A 150 -9.25 -2.33 6.86
N THR A 151 -8.17 -1.77 6.32
CA THR A 151 -7.98 -1.60 4.89
C THR A 151 -7.05 -2.69 4.34
N VAL A 152 -7.56 -3.47 3.39
CA VAL A 152 -6.82 -4.54 2.72
C VAL A 152 -6.49 -4.13 1.29
N TYR A 153 -5.20 -4.03 0.98
CA TYR A 153 -4.70 -3.70 -0.34
C TYR A 153 -4.29 -4.98 -1.06
N THR A 154 -4.78 -5.16 -2.28
CA THR A 154 -4.51 -6.34 -3.08
C THR A 154 -4.34 -5.98 -4.56
N GLY A 155 -3.83 -6.95 -5.34
CA GLY A 155 -3.87 -6.86 -6.79
C GLY A 155 -5.30 -6.81 -7.28
N ILE A 156 -5.52 -6.27 -8.48
CA ILE A 156 -6.86 -6.20 -9.06
C ILE A 156 -7.39 -7.62 -9.27
N LEU A 157 -8.47 -7.95 -8.57
CA LEU A 157 -9.08 -9.28 -8.65
C LEU A 157 -9.67 -9.50 -10.04
N ASN A 158 -9.59 -10.74 -10.53
CA ASN A 158 -10.12 -11.16 -11.84
C ASN A 158 -9.49 -10.45 -13.06
N ARG A 159 -8.25 -9.97 -12.93
CA ARG A 159 -7.45 -9.55 -14.09
C ARG A 159 -6.88 -10.78 -14.78
N THR A 160 -7.34 -11.05 -16.01
CA THR A 160 -6.91 -12.22 -16.80
C THR A 160 -5.77 -11.92 -17.77
N GLU A 161 -5.40 -10.64 -17.91
CA GLU A 161 -4.30 -10.20 -18.78
C GLU A 161 -2.98 -10.83 -18.33
N ARG A 162 -2.21 -11.35 -19.29
CA ARG A 162 -0.86 -11.89 -19.09
C ARG A 162 0.16 -10.99 -19.81
N PRO A 163 1.38 -10.84 -19.27
CA PRO A 163 1.89 -11.42 -18.03
C PRO A 163 1.27 -10.77 -16.77
N SER A 164 1.05 -11.57 -15.73
CA SER A 164 0.54 -11.09 -14.44
C SER A 164 1.69 -11.03 -13.43
N LEU A 165 2.05 -9.83 -13.00
CA LEU A 165 3.06 -9.68 -11.95
C LEU A 165 2.47 -10.11 -10.59
N PRO A 166 3.21 -10.90 -9.79
CA PRO A 166 2.81 -11.21 -8.43
C PRO A 166 2.57 -9.92 -7.62
N VAL A 167 1.42 -9.85 -6.95
CA VAL A 167 1.09 -8.76 -6.03
C VAL A 167 1.01 -9.31 -4.62
N LEU A 168 1.76 -8.70 -3.70
CA LEU A 168 1.68 -9.04 -2.29
C LEU A 168 0.43 -8.36 -1.73
N THR A 169 -0.47 -9.18 -1.18
CA THR A 169 -1.59 -8.63 -0.39
C THR A 169 -1.01 -8.04 0.89
N ALA A 170 -1.26 -6.75 1.11
CA ALA A 170 -0.76 -6.02 2.26
C ALA A 170 -1.95 -5.43 3.04
N ARG A 171 -1.98 -5.67 4.35
CA ARG A 171 -2.77 -4.86 5.27
C ARG A 171 -1.90 -3.67 5.64
N VAL A 172 -2.23 -2.49 5.14
CA VAL A 172 -1.38 -1.30 5.32
C VAL A 172 -1.98 -0.36 6.35
N GLU A 173 -3.27 -0.47 6.65
CA GLU A 173 -3.94 0.47 7.53
C GLU A 173 -4.93 -0.23 8.46
N THR A 174 -4.71 0.02 9.74
CA THR A 174 -5.74 -0.01 10.77
C THR A 174 -6.13 1.44 11.01
N ASP A 175 -7.39 1.69 11.39
CA ASP A 175 -7.89 2.94 12.00
C ASP A 175 -6.88 3.82 12.78
N TRP A 176 -5.95 3.21 13.52
CA TRP A 176 -4.92 3.93 14.29
C TRP A 176 -3.54 4.10 13.61
N TYR A 177 -3.29 3.42 12.49
CA TYR A 177 -2.01 3.41 11.79
C TYR A 177 -2.11 4.03 10.41
N SER A 178 -1.86 5.35 10.33
CA SER A 178 -1.92 6.11 9.09
C SER A 178 -0.68 5.86 8.22
N GLN A 179 -0.86 5.16 7.10
CA GLN A 179 0.17 4.91 6.10
C GLN A 179 -0.33 5.28 4.71
N PRO A 180 0.56 5.78 3.83
CA PRO A 180 0.15 6.06 2.47
C PRO A 180 -0.23 4.76 1.76
N THR A 181 -1.24 4.83 0.89
CA THR A 181 -1.70 3.70 0.08
C THR A 181 -0.58 3.20 -0.80
N GLU A 182 -0.31 1.89 -0.73
CA GLU A 182 0.76 1.24 -1.46
C GLU A 182 0.34 -0.17 -1.91
N PHE A 183 0.66 -0.51 -3.16
CA PHE A 183 0.49 -1.84 -3.75
C PHE A 183 1.84 -2.44 -4.10
N ARG A 184 2.17 -3.60 -3.51
CA ARG A 184 3.49 -4.22 -3.68
C ARG A 184 3.48 -5.25 -4.78
N TYR A 185 4.28 -5.01 -5.81
CA TYR A 185 4.53 -5.92 -6.92
C TYR A 185 5.90 -6.56 -6.76
N VAL A 186 6.08 -7.79 -7.22
CA VAL A 186 7.38 -8.46 -7.27
C VAL A 186 7.71 -8.77 -8.72
N LEU A 187 8.83 -8.25 -9.19
CA LEU A 187 9.35 -8.47 -10.54
C LEU A 187 10.48 -9.50 -10.51
N ALA A 188 10.56 -10.32 -11.55
CA ALA A 188 11.75 -11.09 -11.90
C ALA A 188 12.70 -10.25 -12.79
N PRO A 189 14.01 -10.55 -12.81
CA PRO A 189 14.95 -9.86 -13.69
C PRO A 189 14.48 -9.88 -15.15
N GLY A 190 14.48 -8.72 -15.79
CA GLY A 190 14.00 -8.52 -17.16
C GLY A 190 12.52 -8.14 -17.26
N GLU A 191 11.71 -8.37 -16.22
CA GLU A 191 10.30 -7.97 -16.21
C GLU A 191 10.12 -6.45 -16.12
N VAL A 192 8.98 -5.99 -16.62
CA VAL A 192 8.58 -4.59 -16.61
C VAL A 192 7.19 -4.46 -16.03
N LEU A 193 7.04 -3.61 -15.03
CA LEU A 193 5.77 -3.10 -14.55
C LEU A 193 5.50 -1.76 -15.23
N SER A 194 4.31 -1.60 -15.79
CA SER A 194 3.86 -0.34 -16.39
C SER A 194 2.56 0.12 -15.72
N ALA A 195 2.53 1.39 -15.31
CA ALA A 195 1.35 2.06 -14.80
C ALA A 195 1.10 3.34 -15.62
N ASN A 196 -0.16 3.71 -15.82
CA ASN A 196 -0.53 4.97 -16.46
C ASN A 196 -1.65 5.65 -15.66
N GLY A 197 -1.83 6.96 -15.83
CA GLY A 197 -2.81 7.72 -15.04
C GLY A 197 -4.27 7.31 -15.24
N GLN A 198 -4.58 6.50 -16.25
CA GLN A 198 -5.94 6.05 -16.55
C GLN A 198 -6.24 4.62 -16.07
N SER A 199 -5.22 3.84 -15.74
CA SER A 199 -5.35 2.43 -15.37
C SER A 199 -5.13 2.23 -13.88
N PRO A 200 -5.96 1.40 -13.22
CA PRO A 200 -5.77 1.10 -11.80
C PRO A 200 -4.49 0.31 -11.57
N ILE A 201 -3.87 0.54 -10.41
CA ILE A 201 -2.67 -0.16 -9.91
C ILE A 201 -3.00 -1.16 -8.81
N GLY A 202 -4.24 -1.26 -8.39
CA GLY A 202 -4.63 -2.15 -7.32
C GLY A 202 -6.10 -2.01 -6.92
N GLN A 203 -6.50 -2.80 -5.94
CA GLN A 203 -7.85 -2.82 -5.40
C GLN A 203 -7.79 -2.78 -3.87
N VAL A 204 -8.65 -1.97 -3.28
CA VAL A 204 -8.79 -1.85 -1.83
C VAL A 204 -10.11 -2.45 -1.37
N LEU A 205 -10.07 -3.21 -0.27
CA LEU A 205 -11.21 -3.80 0.41
C LEU A 205 -11.24 -3.31 1.85
N PHE A 206 -12.44 -3.19 2.42
CA PHE A 206 -12.63 -2.78 3.80
C PHE A 206 -13.27 -3.90 4.61
N VAL A 207 -12.80 -4.09 5.84
CA VAL A 207 -13.28 -5.13 6.77
C VAL A 207 -13.67 -4.44 8.09
N PRO A 208 -14.87 -4.70 8.65
CA PRO A 208 -15.91 -5.62 8.17
C PRO A 208 -16.52 -5.22 6.83
N ARG A 209 -17.05 -6.21 6.10
CA ARG A 209 -17.63 -5.98 4.78
C ARG A 209 -19.04 -5.40 4.91
N GLU A 210 -19.13 -4.07 4.87
CA GLU A 210 -20.41 -3.36 4.78
C GLU A 210 -20.43 -2.39 3.57
N PRO A 211 -21.60 -1.84 3.19
CA PRO A 211 -21.64 -0.80 2.16
C PRO A 211 -20.80 0.41 2.55
N VAL A 212 -19.75 0.69 1.76
CA VAL A 212 -18.86 1.83 1.97
C VAL A 212 -19.22 2.96 1.01
N ARG A 213 -19.23 4.20 1.52
CA ARG A 213 -19.26 5.43 0.74
C ARG A 213 -17.92 6.12 0.93
N LEU A 214 -17.29 6.49 -0.18
CA LEU A 214 -16.08 7.28 -0.14
C LEU A 214 -16.45 8.76 -0.01
N ARG A 215 -15.85 9.45 0.96
CA ARG A 215 -15.99 10.89 1.16
C ARG A 215 -14.62 11.54 1.05
N GLU A 216 -14.55 12.66 0.34
CA GLU A 216 -13.34 13.49 0.33
C GLU A 216 -13.06 14.03 1.74
N GLY A 217 -11.82 13.90 2.19
CA GLY A 217 -11.40 14.43 3.47
C GLY A 217 -11.15 15.94 3.44
N THR A 218 -11.29 16.58 4.59
CA THR A 218 -10.93 17.98 4.77
C THR A 218 -9.43 18.18 4.89
N GLU A 219 -8.98 19.43 4.80
CA GLU A 219 -7.58 19.78 5.05
C GLU A 219 -7.15 19.45 6.49
N ASP A 220 -8.05 19.63 7.46
CA ASP A 220 -7.78 19.26 8.87
C ASP A 220 -7.60 17.74 9.03
N GLU A 221 -8.42 16.93 8.35
CA GLU A 221 -8.27 15.47 8.34
C GLU A 221 -6.94 15.05 7.68
N ARG A 222 -6.54 15.77 6.62
CA ARG A 222 -5.25 15.58 5.94
C ARG A 222 -4.08 15.90 6.86
N GLN A 223 -4.13 17.03 7.56
CA GLN A 223 -3.09 17.44 8.49
C GLN A 223 -2.99 16.47 9.67
N GLY A 224 -4.12 16.05 10.23
CA GLY A 224 -4.15 15.03 11.29
C GLY A 224 -3.57 13.67 10.85
N PHE A 225 -3.77 13.28 9.59
CA PHE A 225 -3.13 12.08 9.03
C PHE A 225 -1.61 12.20 8.99
N LEU A 226 -1.08 13.35 8.56
CA LEU A 226 0.35 13.63 8.52
C LEU A 226 0.97 13.61 9.92
N GLU A 227 0.30 14.22 10.90
CA GLU A 227 0.76 14.28 12.28
C GLU A 227 0.81 12.88 12.91
N ARG A 228 -0.23 12.05 12.73
CA ARG A 228 -0.21 10.66 13.19
C ARG A 228 0.90 9.85 12.55
N GLN A 229 1.13 10.05 11.25
CA GLN A 229 2.22 9.38 10.55
C GLN A 229 3.59 9.80 11.12
N GLN A 230 3.83 11.09 11.33
CA GLN A 230 5.06 11.60 11.91
C GLN A 230 5.27 11.09 13.34
N ALA A 231 4.23 11.14 14.18
CA ALA A 231 4.26 10.64 15.54
C ALA A 231 4.61 9.14 15.57
N TYR A 232 3.95 8.34 14.73
CA TYR A 232 4.25 6.91 14.62
C TYR A 232 5.73 6.65 14.25
N TRP A 233 6.27 7.35 13.24
CA TRP A 233 7.67 7.14 12.83
C TRP A 233 8.66 7.62 13.90
N ALA A 234 8.34 8.71 14.60
CA ALA A 234 9.13 9.18 15.73
C ALA A 234 9.13 8.15 16.87
N GLU A 235 7.98 7.61 17.25
CA GLU A 235 7.90 6.60 18.30
C GLU A 235 8.53 5.26 17.89
N ARG A 236 8.32 4.83 16.65
CA ARG A 236 8.92 3.61 16.10
C ARG A 236 10.44 3.68 16.15
N SER A 237 11.04 4.81 15.81
CA SER A 237 12.50 5.00 15.80
C SER A 237 13.10 4.93 17.21
N THR A 238 12.40 5.43 18.24
CA THR A 238 12.84 5.26 19.64
C THR A 238 12.86 3.81 20.11
N LYS A 239 12.12 2.91 19.44
CA LYS A 239 12.00 1.48 19.76
C LYS A 239 12.79 0.58 18.80
N GLU A 240 13.66 1.15 17.96
CA GLU A 240 14.50 0.39 17.05
C GLU A 240 15.56 -0.42 17.80
N ARG A 241 15.79 -1.63 17.31
CA ARG A 241 16.77 -2.59 17.82
C ARG A 241 17.60 -3.10 16.66
N ALA A 242 18.90 -3.22 16.87
CA ALA A 242 19.76 -3.90 15.93
C ALA A 242 19.61 -5.43 16.08
N THR A 243 19.57 -6.16 14.97
CA THR A 243 19.85 -7.60 14.96
C THR A 243 21.34 -7.83 15.13
N ASN A 244 21.73 -9.09 15.35
CA ASN A 244 23.13 -9.52 15.36
C ASN A 244 23.87 -9.23 14.03
N PHE A 245 23.14 -8.93 12.96
CA PHE A 245 23.68 -8.62 11.64
C PHE A 245 23.60 -7.12 11.30
N GLY A 246 23.32 -6.25 12.30
CA GLY A 246 23.28 -4.79 12.13
C GLY A 246 21.96 -4.23 11.58
N THR A 247 21.01 -5.09 11.21
CA THR A 247 19.66 -4.70 10.76
C THR A 247 18.87 -4.00 11.85
N LEU A 248 18.33 -2.82 11.56
CA LEU A 248 17.36 -2.18 12.45
C LEU A 248 15.95 -2.76 12.23
N TYR A 249 15.29 -3.11 13.33
CA TYR A 249 13.89 -3.50 13.35
C TYR A 249 13.20 -2.93 14.59
N SER A 250 11.88 -2.78 14.56
CA SER A 250 11.11 -2.30 15.70
C SER A 250 9.88 -3.17 15.91
N TYR A 251 9.59 -3.50 17.17
CA TYR A 251 8.34 -4.19 17.55
C TYR A 251 7.21 -3.21 17.84
N HIS A 252 7.40 -1.90 17.64
CA HIS A 252 6.44 -0.85 17.97
C HIS A 252 5.01 -1.18 17.51
N TYR A 253 4.82 -1.48 16.21
CA TYR A 253 3.51 -1.85 15.66
C TYR A 253 2.85 -3.04 16.40
N ARG A 254 3.63 -4.10 16.66
CA ARG A 254 3.15 -5.30 17.37
C ARG A 254 2.75 -4.95 18.81
N ASP A 255 3.52 -4.10 19.47
CA ASP A 255 3.31 -3.74 20.86
C ASP A 255 2.08 -2.83 21.00
N GLU A 256 1.87 -1.88 20.09
CA GLU A 256 0.63 -1.07 20.02
C GLU A 256 -0.59 -1.93 19.71
N GLN A 257 -0.48 -2.84 18.74
CA GLN A 257 -1.55 -3.77 18.40
C GLN A 257 -1.94 -4.64 19.60
N LYS A 258 -0.96 -5.06 20.40
CA LYS A 258 -1.22 -5.80 21.65
C LYS A 258 -1.90 -4.92 22.70
N ALA A 259 -1.45 -3.69 22.89
CA ALA A 259 -2.03 -2.77 23.86
C ALA A 259 -3.50 -2.48 23.56
N ARG A 260 -3.85 -2.29 22.28
CA ARG A 260 -5.24 -2.07 21.83
C ARG A 260 -6.14 -3.30 21.90
N ARG A 261 -5.54 -4.50 21.84
CA ARG A 261 -6.27 -5.77 22.00
C ARG A 261 -6.38 -6.23 23.44
N ALA A 262 -5.63 -5.63 24.36
CA ALA A 262 -5.76 -5.95 25.77
C ALA A 262 -7.20 -5.57 26.17
N PRO A 263 -8.02 -6.50 26.67
CA PRO A 263 -9.31 -6.13 27.22
C PRO A 263 -9.05 -5.08 28.29
N GLU A 264 -9.81 -3.98 28.28
CA GLU A 264 -9.88 -3.07 29.42
C GLU A 264 -10.02 -3.96 30.65
N ALA A 265 -9.03 -3.90 31.55
CA ALA A 265 -9.09 -4.69 32.76
C ALA A 265 -10.42 -4.36 33.43
N SER A 266 -11.36 -5.32 33.39
CA SER A 266 -12.61 -5.22 34.12
C SER A 266 -12.24 -4.74 35.51
N PRO A 267 -12.84 -3.65 36.03
CA PRO A 267 -12.60 -3.26 37.40
C PRO A 267 -12.94 -4.48 38.25
N SER A 268 -11.91 -5.07 38.85
CA SER A 268 -12.05 -6.24 39.70
C SER A 268 -12.92 -5.81 40.86
N GLY A 269 -14.22 -6.10 40.75
CA GLY A 269 -15.10 -6.13 41.89
C GLY A 269 -14.54 -7.15 42.85
N ASP A 270 -14.00 -6.66 43.96
CA ASP A 270 -13.94 -7.41 45.19
C ASP A 270 -15.33 -8.00 45.46
N GLU A 271 -15.47 -9.32 45.41
CA GLU A 271 -16.21 -10.04 46.44
C GLU A 271 -15.54 -11.40 46.72
N PRO A 272 -15.33 -11.75 48.00
CA PRO A 272 -14.68 -12.98 48.40
C PRO A 272 -15.68 -14.13 48.59
N GLY A 273 -15.25 -15.34 48.24
CA GLY A 273 -15.69 -16.57 48.92
C GLY A 273 -16.89 -17.29 48.32
N ALA A 274 -16.63 -18.34 47.56
CA ALA A 274 -17.47 -19.53 47.55
C ALA A 274 -16.56 -20.77 47.44
N GLU A 275 -16.46 -21.50 48.55
CA GLU A 275 -15.80 -22.80 48.64
C GLU A 275 -16.35 -23.78 47.59
N ALA A 276 -15.44 -24.45 46.88
CA ALA A 276 -15.79 -25.55 45.98
C ALA A 276 -16.07 -26.82 46.81
N PRO A 277 -17.17 -27.57 46.55
CA PRO A 277 -17.41 -28.84 47.21
C PRO A 277 -16.50 -29.93 46.61
N GLY A 278 -15.93 -30.74 47.50
CA GLY A 278 -14.97 -31.78 47.19
C GLY A 278 -15.50 -32.86 46.23
N ARG A 279 -14.61 -33.30 45.34
CA ARG A 279 -14.80 -34.51 44.53
C ARG A 279 -14.51 -35.73 45.39
N GLU A 280 -15.54 -36.49 45.74
CA GLU A 280 -15.40 -37.87 46.20
C GLU A 280 -14.82 -38.74 45.07
N ALA A 281 -13.75 -39.45 45.40
CA ALA A 281 -13.15 -40.45 44.55
C ALA A 281 -13.97 -41.75 44.64
N VAL A 282 -14.55 -42.17 43.52
CA VAL A 282 -15.06 -43.54 43.36
C VAL A 282 -13.84 -44.46 43.21
N ARG A 283 -13.68 -45.38 44.17
CA ARG A 283 -12.75 -46.51 44.10
C ARG A 283 -13.49 -47.70 43.49
N ASP A 284 -12.89 -48.31 42.47
CA ASP A 284 -13.08 -49.73 42.14
C ASP A 284 -12.22 -50.60 43.07
#